data_AF-A0A953CWF8-F1
#
_entry.id   AF-A0A953CWF8-F1
#
_cell.length_a   1.000
_cell.length_b   1.000
_cell.length_c   1.000
_cell.angle_alpha   90.00
_cell.angle_beta   90.00
_cell.angle_gamma   90.00
#
_symmetry.space_group_name_H-M   'P 1'
#
loop_
_entity.id
_entity.type
_entity.pdbx_description
1 polymer ?
#
loop_
_entity_poly.entity_id
_entity_poly.type
_entity_poly.pdbx_seq_one_letter_code
_entity_poly.pdbx_strand_id
1 'polypeptide(L)'
;MILEGNQRGGARQLARHLMNRDDNEHVEVHEISSFMSDSVMGAFDEIHAVSRGTKCRQFMFSVSLNPPQDVIAPPEYFEKAIAQIEERTGLSGQPRVIVFHEKEGRRHAHAVWSRIDANEMKAINLPQGFIDKQYRNPLNFTRAEWQQAKRTQDDPRMLKQLFRQVWEQADNQQSFQAALKDHGFWLARGDRRGFVAVDYKGEVYSLSRWTSVKSKELKQRLSEPERLPDVQQVKIVISQSMTDVLKQHIDTVYQQRKKDYAPLKRTIHTMKTQHRDQRDALEQQQQMRWQQEEQQRIARLPRGLSGIWQRITGKYRAIKQQNQQEVQDNDNRDRDERQALINRQLQERQRLQERVTEVRERYHHDMLVLRKEVRHYHEVGEQALRHVQSEDHVHRHAHSMEPRL
;
A
#
# COMPACT_ATOMS: atom_id res chain seq x y z
N MET A 1 2.68 -1.27 1.55
CA MET A 1 2.56 -1.18 0.09
C MET A 1 1.14 -0.79 -0.24
N ILE A 2 0.93 0.06 -1.23
CA ILE A 2 -0.40 0.41 -1.76
C ILE A 2 -0.64 -0.54 -2.93
N LEU A 3 -1.75 -1.27 -2.88
CA LEU A 3 -2.08 -2.30 -3.85
C LEU A 3 -3.34 -1.88 -4.62
N GLU A 4 -3.26 -1.90 -5.95
CA GLU A 4 -4.39 -1.60 -6.82
C GLU A 4 -4.68 -2.80 -7.73
N GLY A 5 -5.66 -3.62 -7.35
CA GLY A 5 -6.04 -4.85 -8.05
C GLY A 5 -7.27 -4.70 -8.95
N ASN A 6 -7.23 -5.26 -10.16
CA ASN A 6 -8.30 -5.19 -11.16
C ASN A 6 -8.44 -6.49 -11.97
N GLN A 7 -9.68 -6.87 -12.29
CA GLN A 7 -9.98 -7.93 -13.28
C GLN A 7 -9.84 -7.37 -14.70
N ARG A 8 -9.20 -8.12 -15.61
CA ARG A 8 -8.86 -7.67 -16.97
C ARG A 8 -9.23 -8.71 -18.02
N GLY A 9 -9.69 -8.27 -19.18
CA GLY A 9 -9.96 -9.11 -20.36
C GLY A 9 -9.14 -8.75 -21.61
N GLY A 10 -8.40 -7.63 -21.58
CA GLY A 10 -7.60 -7.17 -22.73
C GLY A 10 -6.14 -7.58 -22.63
N ALA A 11 -5.80 -8.81 -23.04
CA ALA A 11 -4.43 -9.36 -23.01
C ALA A 11 -3.40 -8.45 -23.69
N ARG A 12 -3.55 -8.23 -25.00
CA ARG A 12 -2.60 -7.40 -25.78
C ARG A 12 -2.54 -5.95 -25.35
N GLN A 13 -3.65 -5.39 -24.88
CA GLN A 13 -3.68 -4.03 -24.38
C GLN A 13 -2.85 -3.92 -23.09
N LEU A 14 -3.02 -4.87 -22.17
CA LEU A 14 -2.27 -4.90 -20.92
C LEU A 14 -0.78 -5.16 -21.17
N ALA A 15 -0.44 -6.11 -22.04
CA ALA A 15 0.96 -6.38 -22.40
C ALA A 15 1.66 -5.13 -22.95
N ARG A 16 1.02 -4.42 -23.90
CA ARG A 16 1.55 -3.16 -24.44
C ARG A 16 1.69 -2.08 -23.36
N HIS A 17 0.71 -1.96 -22.47
CA HIS A 17 0.78 -1.01 -21.37
C HIS A 17 1.95 -1.31 -20.42
N LEU A 18 2.16 -2.58 -20.05
CA LEU A 18 3.26 -2.98 -19.17
C LEU A 18 4.63 -2.86 -19.82
N MET A 19 4.72 -2.99 -21.14
CA MET A 19 5.98 -2.86 -21.87
C MET A 19 6.23 -1.43 -22.36
N ASN A 20 5.33 -0.47 -22.09
CA ASN A 20 5.49 0.90 -22.53
C ASN A 20 6.64 1.60 -21.78
N ARG A 21 7.58 2.16 -22.55
CA ARG A 21 8.74 2.91 -22.06
C ARG A 21 8.57 4.43 -22.17
N ASP A 22 7.50 4.91 -22.78
CA ASP A 22 7.27 6.36 -22.94
C ASP A 22 7.03 7.05 -21.58
N ASP A 23 6.41 6.33 -20.64
CA ASP A 23 6.05 6.83 -19.32
C ASP A 23 7.04 6.44 -18.20
N ASN A 24 8.00 5.55 -18.49
CA ASN A 24 8.88 4.88 -17.52
C ASN A 24 10.35 4.94 -17.97
N GLU A 25 11.25 5.28 -17.05
CA GLU A 25 12.69 5.34 -17.31
C GLU A 25 13.28 3.93 -17.53
N HIS A 26 12.76 2.93 -16.81
CA HIS A 26 13.18 1.54 -16.94
C HIS A 26 12.01 0.58 -16.81
N VAL A 27 12.04 -0.49 -17.62
CA VAL A 27 11.09 -1.61 -17.58
C VAL A 27 11.89 -2.90 -17.53
N GLU A 28 11.74 -3.65 -16.44
CA GLU A 28 12.41 -4.92 -16.17
C GLU A 28 11.32 -6.01 -16.05
N VAL A 29 11.40 -7.04 -16.89
CA VAL A 29 10.56 -8.23 -16.71
C VAL A 29 11.25 -9.12 -15.68
N HIS A 30 10.71 -9.14 -14.46
CA HIS A 30 11.30 -9.86 -13.34
C HIS A 30 11.01 -11.36 -13.41
N GLU A 31 9.77 -11.72 -13.75
CA GLU A 31 9.35 -13.11 -13.76
C GLU A 31 8.29 -13.33 -14.84
N ILE A 32 8.43 -14.43 -15.58
CA ILE A 32 7.36 -15.06 -16.35
C ILE A 32 7.35 -16.52 -15.92
N SER A 33 6.29 -16.93 -15.21
CA SER A 33 6.24 -18.24 -14.57
C SER A 33 5.04 -19.03 -15.06
N SER A 34 5.30 -20.32 -15.35
CA SER A 34 4.32 -21.30 -15.78
C SER A 34 3.62 -20.95 -17.11
N PHE A 35 4.37 -20.30 -18.02
CA PHE A 35 4.00 -20.08 -19.41
C PHE A 35 4.96 -20.81 -20.34
N MET A 36 4.53 -21.08 -21.58
CA MET A 36 5.43 -21.58 -22.61
C MET A 36 6.25 -20.45 -23.24
N SER A 37 5.70 -19.24 -23.29
CA SER A 37 6.36 -18.05 -23.83
C SER A 37 7.22 -17.35 -22.78
N ASP A 38 8.41 -16.93 -23.22
CA ASP A 38 9.32 -16.07 -22.43
C ASP A 38 9.04 -14.56 -22.63
N SER A 39 7.88 -14.21 -23.20
CA SER A 39 7.51 -12.81 -23.47
C SER A 39 6.19 -12.44 -22.81
N VAL A 40 6.08 -11.21 -22.30
CA VAL A 40 4.83 -10.71 -21.68
C VAL A 40 3.66 -10.77 -22.65
N MET A 41 3.89 -10.46 -23.93
CA MET A 41 2.85 -10.54 -24.96
C MET A 41 2.40 -11.99 -25.19
N GLY A 42 3.34 -12.92 -25.37
CA GLY A 42 3.03 -14.32 -25.60
C GLY A 42 2.35 -14.97 -24.39
N ALA A 43 2.85 -14.71 -23.17
CA ALA A 43 2.24 -15.18 -21.94
C ALA A 43 0.78 -14.71 -21.82
N PHE A 44 0.48 -13.45 -22.11
CA PHE A 44 -0.91 -12.97 -22.04
C PHE A 44 -1.80 -13.46 -23.19
N ASP A 45 -1.24 -13.68 -24.38
CA ASP A 45 -1.94 -14.34 -25.48
C ASP A 45 -2.24 -15.81 -25.16
N GLU A 46 -1.39 -16.51 -24.39
CA GLU A 46 -1.67 -17.85 -23.86
C GLU A 46 -2.88 -17.84 -22.91
N ILE A 47 -2.90 -16.94 -21.91
CA ILE A 47 -4.06 -16.82 -21.00
C ILE A 47 -5.34 -16.54 -21.80
N HIS A 48 -5.27 -15.66 -22.80
CA HIS A 48 -6.40 -15.37 -23.67
C HIS A 48 -6.82 -16.58 -24.52
N ALA A 49 -5.87 -17.35 -25.05
CA ALA A 49 -6.17 -18.55 -25.82
C ALA A 49 -6.90 -19.59 -24.97
N VAL A 50 -6.42 -19.86 -23.76
CA VAL A 50 -7.05 -20.80 -22.81
C VAL A 50 -8.44 -20.30 -22.41
N SER A 51 -8.60 -18.99 -22.15
CA SER A 51 -9.88 -18.43 -21.71
C SER A 51 -10.99 -18.54 -22.75
N ARG A 52 -10.67 -18.62 -24.05
CA ARG A 52 -11.67 -18.87 -25.12
C ARG A 52 -12.38 -20.21 -25.00
N GLY A 53 -11.78 -21.18 -24.30
CA GLY A 53 -12.45 -22.43 -23.92
C GLY A 53 -13.46 -22.30 -22.78
N THR A 54 -13.63 -21.09 -22.22
CA THR A 54 -14.48 -20.81 -21.06
C THR A 54 -15.47 -19.68 -21.34
N LYS A 55 -16.37 -19.40 -20.40
CA LYS A 55 -17.26 -18.21 -20.45
C LYS A 55 -16.64 -16.96 -19.81
N CYS A 56 -15.37 -17.02 -19.40
CA CYS A 56 -14.73 -15.95 -18.65
C CYS A 56 -14.25 -14.81 -19.56
N ARG A 57 -14.86 -13.63 -19.43
CA ARG A 57 -14.47 -12.43 -20.18
C ARG A 57 -13.30 -11.67 -19.56
N GLN A 58 -13.12 -11.78 -18.23
CA GLN A 58 -12.06 -11.09 -17.49
C GLN A 58 -11.07 -12.10 -16.92
N PHE A 59 -10.37 -12.78 -17.81
CA PHE A 59 -9.55 -13.96 -17.52
C PHE A 59 -8.19 -13.68 -16.88
N MET A 60 -7.81 -12.41 -16.68
CA MET A 60 -6.61 -12.04 -15.94
C MET A 60 -6.95 -11.24 -14.68
N PHE A 61 -6.09 -11.35 -13.67
CA PHE A 61 -6.05 -10.43 -12.53
C PHE A 61 -4.74 -9.66 -12.55
N SER A 62 -4.81 -8.33 -12.52
CA SER A 62 -3.62 -7.45 -12.51
C SER A 62 -3.57 -6.66 -11.21
N VAL A 63 -2.42 -6.63 -10.55
CA VAL A 63 -2.18 -5.80 -9.36
C VAL A 63 -0.98 -4.89 -9.59
N SER A 64 -1.18 -3.59 -9.38
CA SER A 64 -0.08 -2.62 -9.27
C SER A 64 0.35 -2.48 -7.82
N LEU A 65 1.63 -2.73 -7.56
CA LEU A 65 2.26 -2.75 -6.25
C LEU A 65 3.12 -1.50 -6.10
N ASN A 66 2.67 -0.56 -5.28
CA ASN A 66 3.32 0.73 -5.10
C ASN A 66 3.89 0.87 -3.69
N PRO A 67 5.23 0.96 -3.53
CA PRO A 67 5.82 1.34 -2.26
C PRO A 67 5.42 2.78 -1.87
N PRO A 68 5.35 3.11 -0.57
CA PRO A 68 5.36 4.50 -0.11
C PRO A 68 6.48 5.30 -0.78
N GLN A 69 6.24 6.59 -1.08
CA GLN A 69 7.19 7.44 -1.82
C GLN A 69 8.59 7.55 -1.19
N ASP A 70 8.70 7.37 0.12
CA ASP A 70 9.92 7.45 0.92
C ASP A 70 10.58 6.08 1.17
N VAL A 71 10.06 5.03 0.54
CA VAL A 71 10.51 3.65 0.74
C VAL A 71 11.10 3.12 -0.57
N ILE A 72 12.41 2.86 -0.56
CA ILE A 72 13.07 2.07 -1.60
C ILE A 72 12.79 0.59 -1.29
N ALA A 73 11.91 -0.01 -2.09
CA ALA A 73 11.51 -1.40 -1.97
C ALA A 73 12.41 -2.28 -2.86
N PRO A 74 13.18 -3.22 -2.27
CA PRO A 74 13.91 -4.20 -3.07
C PRO A 74 12.94 -5.27 -3.62
N PRO A 75 13.35 -6.06 -4.64
CA PRO A 75 12.50 -7.07 -5.29
C PRO A 75 11.75 -8.00 -4.33
N GLU A 76 12.39 -8.45 -3.25
CA GLU A 76 11.83 -9.42 -2.30
C GLU A 76 10.64 -8.85 -1.51
N TYR A 77 10.55 -7.52 -1.41
CA TYR A 77 9.42 -6.85 -0.80
C TYR A 77 8.16 -6.95 -1.67
N PHE A 78 8.34 -6.93 -3.00
CA PHE A 78 7.28 -7.15 -3.96
C PHE A 78 6.90 -8.63 -4.01
N GLU A 79 7.87 -9.53 -4.07
CA GLU A 79 7.64 -10.99 -4.08
C GLU A 79 6.83 -11.45 -2.86
N LYS A 80 7.16 -10.96 -1.65
CA LYS A 80 6.38 -11.27 -0.45
C LYS A 80 4.94 -10.75 -0.53
N ALA A 81 4.73 -9.57 -1.10
CA ALA A 81 3.40 -9.02 -1.28
C ALA A 81 2.60 -9.82 -2.32
N ILE A 82 3.25 -10.23 -3.41
CA ILE A 82 2.70 -11.06 -4.49
C ILE A 82 2.26 -12.42 -3.94
N ALA A 83 3.10 -13.09 -3.14
CA ALA A 83 2.75 -14.37 -2.50
C ALA A 83 1.53 -14.24 -1.57
N GLN A 84 1.42 -13.16 -0.79
CA GLN A 84 0.24 -12.92 0.05
C GLN A 84 -1.01 -12.59 -0.78
N ILE A 85 -0.85 -11.95 -1.94
CA ILE A 85 -1.97 -11.69 -2.85
C ILE A 85 -2.49 -13.02 -3.40
N GLU A 86 -1.60 -13.92 -3.83
CA GLU A 86 -1.97 -15.24 -4.36
C GLU A 86 -2.79 -16.04 -3.38
N GLU A 87 -2.30 -16.18 -2.15
CA GLU A 87 -3.00 -16.91 -1.08
C GLU A 87 -4.40 -16.33 -0.82
N ARG A 88 -4.50 -15.00 -0.69
CA ARG A 88 -5.77 -14.33 -0.39
C ARG A 88 -6.75 -14.29 -1.56
N THR A 89 -6.27 -14.49 -2.78
CA THR A 89 -7.10 -14.45 -3.99
C THR A 89 -7.41 -15.83 -4.56
N GLY A 90 -6.82 -16.89 -3.99
CA GLY A 90 -6.94 -18.25 -4.50
C GLY A 90 -6.15 -18.48 -5.80
N LEU A 91 -5.18 -17.62 -6.12
CA LEU A 91 -4.37 -17.69 -7.34
C LEU A 91 -3.00 -18.36 -7.13
N SER A 92 -2.77 -18.96 -5.96
CA SER A 92 -1.55 -19.72 -5.68
C SER A 92 -1.31 -20.79 -6.74
N GLY A 93 -0.11 -20.79 -7.31
CA GLY A 93 0.28 -21.74 -8.37
C GLY A 93 -0.27 -21.42 -9.76
N GLN A 94 -1.04 -20.34 -9.94
CA GLN A 94 -1.49 -19.91 -11.26
C GLN A 94 -0.35 -19.26 -12.07
N PRO A 95 -0.33 -19.43 -13.40
CA PRO A 95 0.62 -18.75 -14.27
C PRO A 95 0.61 -17.24 -14.06
N ARG A 96 1.80 -16.64 -13.94
CA ARG A 96 1.95 -15.22 -13.60
C ARG A 96 3.12 -14.53 -14.28
N VAL A 97 3.00 -13.22 -14.44
CA VAL A 97 4.04 -12.32 -14.94
C VAL A 97 4.27 -11.21 -13.94
N ILE A 98 5.52 -10.89 -13.64
CA ILE A 98 5.94 -9.79 -12.78
C ILE A 98 6.83 -8.85 -13.60
N VAL A 99 6.46 -7.57 -13.63
CA VAL A 99 7.21 -6.51 -14.31
C VAL A 99 7.53 -5.40 -13.30
N PHE A 100 8.79 -5.01 -13.19
CA PHE A 100 9.22 -3.82 -12.47
C PHE A 100 9.30 -2.63 -13.41
N HIS A 101 8.76 -1.51 -12.96
CA HIS A 101 8.85 -0.21 -13.61
C HIS A 101 9.57 0.76 -12.70
N GLU A 102 10.51 1.51 -13.25
CA GLU A 102 11.17 2.61 -12.58
C GLU A 102 10.78 3.94 -13.22
N LYS A 103 10.39 4.89 -12.38
CA LYS A 103 10.05 6.25 -12.77
C LYS A 103 10.56 7.21 -11.70
N GLU A 104 11.36 8.18 -12.09
CA GLU A 104 12.02 9.14 -11.20
C GLU A 104 12.81 8.43 -10.08
N GLY A 105 13.53 7.36 -10.44
CA GLY A 105 14.27 6.53 -9.48
C GLY A 105 13.41 5.74 -8.48
N ARG A 106 12.08 5.68 -8.67
CA ARG A 106 11.17 4.89 -7.83
C ARG A 106 10.67 3.65 -8.56
N ARG A 107 11.04 2.49 -8.02
CA ARG A 107 10.58 1.18 -8.48
C ARG A 107 9.16 0.88 -7.98
N HIS A 108 8.31 0.41 -8.88
CA HIS A 108 7.02 -0.21 -8.58
C HIS A 108 6.85 -1.47 -9.41
N ALA A 109 5.93 -2.36 -9.02
CA ALA A 109 5.74 -3.63 -9.72
C ALA A 109 4.31 -3.75 -10.26
N HIS A 110 4.18 -4.48 -11.35
CA HIS A 110 2.90 -5.01 -11.83
C HIS A 110 3.00 -6.52 -11.84
N ALA A 111 2.08 -7.17 -11.13
CA ALA A 111 1.94 -8.62 -11.16
C ALA A 111 0.60 -8.97 -11.83
N VAL A 112 0.64 -9.90 -12.78
CA VAL A 112 -0.53 -10.32 -13.55
C VAL A 112 -0.62 -11.83 -13.53
N TRP A 113 -1.79 -12.36 -13.18
CA TRP A 113 -2.06 -13.79 -13.11
C TRP A 113 -3.12 -14.21 -14.13
N SER A 114 -2.99 -15.44 -14.63
CA SER A 114 -4.12 -16.18 -15.17
C SER A 114 -5.15 -16.41 -14.06
N ARG A 115 -6.43 -16.22 -14.39
CA ARG A 115 -7.53 -16.67 -13.54
C ARG A 115 -8.15 -17.98 -14.02
N ILE A 116 -7.64 -18.57 -15.11
CA ILE A 116 -8.24 -19.77 -15.68
C ILE A 116 -7.51 -20.98 -15.11
N ASP A 117 -8.24 -21.79 -14.35
CA ASP A 117 -7.81 -23.15 -14.02
C ASP A 117 -7.87 -23.98 -15.30
N ALA A 118 -6.71 -24.37 -15.81
CA ALA A 118 -6.58 -25.12 -17.05
C ALA A 118 -7.04 -26.58 -16.94
N ASN A 119 -7.15 -27.13 -15.71
CA ASN A 119 -7.62 -28.50 -15.50
C ASN A 119 -9.15 -28.53 -15.46
N GLU A 120 -9.77 -27.64 -14.69
CA GLU A 120 -11.23 -27.56 -14.60
C GLU A 120 -11.88 -26.77 -15.74
N MET A 121 -11.09 -26.03 -16.51
CA MET A 121 -11.54 -25.09 -17.54
C MET A 121 -12.56 -24.08 -17.00
N LYS A 122 -12.30 -23.58 -15.78
CA LYS A 122 -13.12 -22.59 -15.07
C LYS A 122 -12.28 -21.41 -14.63
N ALA A 123 -12.94 -20.27 -14.49
CA ALA A 123 -12.30 -19.11 -13.89
C ALA A 123 -12.33 -19.21 -12.36
N ILE A 124 -11.18 -18.99 -11.74
CA ILE A 124 -11.02 -18.79 -10.32
C ILE A 124 -11.71 -17.46 -9.95
N ASN A 125 -12.68 -17.56 -9.04
CA ASN A 125 -13.40 -16.40 -8.53
C ASN A 125 -12.54 -15.67 -7.49
N LEU A 126 -12.33 -14.38 -7.73
CA LEU A 126 -11.65 -13.53 -6.76
C LEU A 126 -12.55 -13.29 -5.55
N PRO A 127 -11.97 -12.84 -4.41
CA PRO A 127 -12.75 -12.47 -3.24
C PRO A 127 -13.88 -11.49 -3.59
N GLN A 128 -15.02 -11.62 -2.91
CA GLN A 128 -16.27 -10.96 -3.27
C GLN A 128 -16.14 -9.43 -3.44
N GLY A 129 -15.29 -8.76 -2.66
CA GLY A 129 -15.04 -7.31 -2.81
C GLY A 129 -14.44 -6.87 -4.16
N PHE A 130 -13.83 -7.78 -4.92
CA PHE A 130 -13.37 -7.52 -6.30
C PHE A 130 -14.46 -7.71 -7.35
N ILE A 131 -15.50 -8.48 -7.02
CA ILE A 131 -16.65 -8.75 -7.88
C ILE A 131 -17.70 -7.68 -7.66
N ASP A 132 -17.99 -7.36 -6.40
CA ASP A 132 -19.05 -6.44 -6.01
C ASP A 132 -18.55 -5.45 -4.95
N LYS A 133 -18.80 -4.17 -5.22
CA LYS A 133 -18.38 -3.05 -4.40
C LYS A 133 -19.00 -3.08 -3.01
N GLN A 134 -20.17 -3.69 -2.82
CA GLN A 134 -20.84 -3.72 -1.51
C GLN A 134 -20.08 -4.59 -0.48
N TYR A 135 -19.31 -5.58 -0.95
CA TYR A 135 -18.49 -6.44 -0.10
C TYR A 135 -17.04 -5.96 0.02
N ARG A 136 -16.72 -4.76 -0.48
CA ARG A 136 -15.38 -4.19 -0.28
C ARG A 136 -15.22 -3.79 1.17
N ASN A 137 -14.03 -4.07 1.71
CA ASN A 137 -13.67 -3.55 3.02
C ASN A 137 -13.81 -2.01 2.99
N PRO A 138 -14.66 -1.43 3.85
CA PRO A 138 -14.94 0.00 3.84
C PRO A 138 -13.74 0.86 4.29
N LEU A 139 -12.75 0.25 4.91
CA LEU A 139 -11.50 0.89 5.33
C LEU A 139 -10.43 0.87 4.22
N ASN A 140 -10.75 0.34 3.04
CA ASN A 140 -9.89 0.47 1.88
C ASN A 140 -9.80 1.94 1.46
N PHE A 141 -8.62 2.31 0.97
CA PHE A 141 -8.31 3.66 0.50
C PHE A 141 -7.54 3.59 -0.81
N THR A 142 -7.69 4.64 -1.60
CA THR A 142 -6.99 4.94 -2.83
C THR A 142 -5.60 5.49 -2.52
N ARG A 143 -4.71 5.47 -3.52
CA ARG A 143 -3.39 6.11 -3.43
C ARG A 143 -3.48 7.60 -3.08
N ALA A 144 -4.47 8.31 -3.60
CA ALA A 144 -4.69 9.72 -3.31
C ALA A 144 -5.05 9.97 -1.83
N GLU A 145 -5.93 9.15 -1.25
CA GLU A 145 -6.27 9.23 0.18
C GLU A 145 -5.07 8.88 1.05
N TRP A 146 -4.28 7.88 0.66
CA TRP A 146 -3.03 7.55 1.36
C TRP A 146 -2.02 8.71 1.32
N GLN A 147 -1.82 9.33 0.16
CA GLN A 147 -0.93 10.48 0.00
C GLN A 147 -1.42 11.67 0.84
N GLN A 148 -2.74 11.90 0.85
CA GLN A 148 -3.35 12.93 1.69
C GLN A 148 -3.07 12.68 3.18
N ALA A 149 -3.40 11.50 3.70
CA ALA A 149 -3.16 11.16 5.11
C ALA A 149 -1.66 11.23 5.48
N LYS A 150 -0.77 10.83 4.57
CA LYS A 150 0.67 10.95 4.78
C LYS A 150 1.11 12.42 4.95
N ARG A 151 0.58 13.35 4.14
CA ARG A 151 0.88 14.80 4.27
C ARG A 151 0.40 15.35 5.61
N THR A 152 -0.78 14.91 6.06
CA THR A 152 -1.33 15.33 7.36
C THR A 152 -0.74 14.58 8.53
N GLN A 153 0.21 13.66 8.28
CA GLN A 153 0.81 12.80 9.29
C GLN A 153 -0.24 12.02 10.09
N ASP A 154 -1.29 11.52 9.42
CA ASP A 154 -2.34 10.64 9.94
C ASP A 154 -2.28 9.25 9.29
N ASP A 155 -3.02 8.29 9.85
CA ASP A 155 -3.29 7.00 9.22
C ASP A 155 -4.59 7.03 8.40
N PRO A 156 -4.57 6.67 7.10
CA PRO A 156 -5.76 6.71 6.26
C PRO A 156 -6.85 5.73 6.69
N ARG A 157 -6.52 4.58 7.31
CA ARG A 157 -7.51 3.62 7.83
C ARG A 157 -8.22 4.19 9.04
N MET A 158 -7.46 4.81 9.94
CA MET A 158 -8.02 5.50 11.11
C MET A 158 -8.99 6.60 10.68
N LEU A 159 -8.58 7.46 9.73
CA LEU A 159 -9.45 8.50 9.20
C LEU A 159 -10.71 7.94 8.54
N LYS A 160 -10.58 6.88 7.71
CA LYS A 160 -11.74 6.18 7.12
C LYS A 160 -12.70 5.67 8.18
N GLN A 161 -12.18 5.01 9.21
CA GLN A 161 -12.98 4.47 10.30
C GLN A 161 -13.70 5.60 11.05
N LEU A 162 -12.98 6.66 11.40
CA LEU A 162 -13.52 7.82 12.11
C LEU A 162 -14.65 8.49 11.33
N PHE A 163 -14.43 8.86 10.06
CA PHE A 163 -15.46 9.50 9.24
C PHE A 163 -16.70 8.63 9.09
N ARG A 164 -16.53 7.31 8.98
CA ARG A 164 -17.66 6.37 8.93
C ARG A 164 -18.42 6.30 10.24
N GLN A 165 -17.73 6.14 11.37
CA GLN A 165 -18.37 6.09 12.69
C GLN A 165 -19.14 7.39 12.97
N VAL A 166 -18.55 8.54 12.69
CA VAL A 166 -19.19 9.85 12.83
C VAL A 166 -20.43 9.96 11.94
N TRP A 167 -20.39 9.45 10.72
CA TRP A 167 -21.56 9.43 9.83
C TRP A 167 -22.66 8.47 10.31
N GLU A 168 -22.28 7.28 10.78
CA GLU A 168 -23.22 6.24 11.21
C GLU A 168 -23.94 6.62 12.52
N GLN A 169 -23.27 7.38 13.40
CA GLN A 169 -23.83 7.85 14.67
C GLN A 169 -24.68 9.12 14.55
N ALA A 170 -24.54 9.87 13.45
CA ALA A 170 -25.24 11.13 13.25
C ALA A 170 -26.49 10.97 12.38
N ASP A 171 -27.63 11.35 12.92
CA ASP A 171 -28.96 11.29 12.30
C ASP A 171 -29.30 12.53 11.46
N ASN A 172 -28.68 13.67 11.73
CA ASN A 172 -28.96 14.95 11.10
C ASN A 172 -27.70 15.82 10.95
N GLN A 173 -27.80 16.97 10.29
CA GLN A 173 -26.64 17.85 10.09
C GLN A 173 -26.02 18.33 11.40
N GLN A 174 -26.82 18.70 12.39
CA GLN A 174 -26.32 19.27 13.63
C GLN A 174 -25.53 18.24 14.43
N SER A 175 -26.06 17.02 14.56
CA SER A 175 -25.37 15.91 15.22
C SER A 175 -24.12 15.49 14.44
N PHE A 176 -24.15 15.51 13.10
CA PHE A 176 -22.98 15.22 12.27
C PHE A 176 -21.89 16.28 12.41
N GLN A 177 -22.25 17.56 12.43
CA GLN A 177 -21.31 18.66 12.61
C GLN A 177 -20.67 18.64 14.01
N ALA A 178 -21.46 18.34 15.05
CA ALA A 178 -20.95 18.18 16.40
C ALA A 178 -19.97 17.00 16.49
N ALA A 179 -20.34 15.83 15.96
CA ALA A 179 -19.48 14.65 15.98
C ALA A 179 -18.21 14.81 15.12
N LEU A 180 -18.25 15.57 14.01
CA LEU A 180 -17.03 15.97 13.30
C LEU A 180 -16.15 16.87 14.18
N LYS A 181 -16.74 17.86 14.84
CA LYS A 181 -16.02 18.81 15.71
C LYS A 181 -15.35 18.09 16.88
N ASP A 182 -15.98 17.04 17.41
CA ASP A 182 -15.41 16.16 18.46
C ASP A 182 -14.10 15.47 18.07
N HIS A 183 -13.83 15.39 16.77
CA HIS A 183 -12.63 14.80 16.21
C HIS A 183 -11.72 15.82 15.50
N GLY A 184 -11.92 17.11 15.79
CA GLY A 184 -11.11 18.21 15.23
C GLY A 184 -11.37 18.44 13.74
N PHE A 185 -12.61 18.26 13.30
CA PHE A 185 -13.06 18.55 11.94
C PHE A 185 -14.23 19.52 11.93
N TRP A 186 -14.25 20.41 10.94
CA TRP A 186 -15.33 21.37 10.70
C TRP A 186 -16.01 21.10 9.37
N LEU A 187 -17.34 21.03 9.39
CA LEU A 187 -18.13 20.88 8.17
C LEU A 187 -18.07 22.17 7.35
N ALA A 188 -17.81 22.05 6.05
CA ALA A 188 -17.72 23.18 5.13
C ALA A 188 -18.27 22.84 3.74
N ARG A 189 -18.53 23.89 2.96
CA ARG A 189 -18.81 23.81 1.53
C ARG A 189 -17.50 23.76 0.74
N GLY A 190 -17.29 22.68 -0.01
CA GLY A 190 -16.17 22.56 -0.95
C GLY A 190 -16.41 23.31 -2.26
N ASP A 191 -15.34 23.60 -2.99
CA ASP A 191 -15.34 24.45 -4.20
C ASP A 191 -16.29 23.96 -5.30
N ARG A 192 -16.47 22.64 -5.41
CA ARG A 192 -17.42 22.01 -6.35
C ARG A 192 -18.84 21.88 -5.78
N ARG A 193 -19.20 22.72 -4.80
CA ARG A 193 -20.48 22.71 -4.06
C ARG A 193 -20.80 21.35 -3.43
N GLY A 194 -19.77 20.64 -3.01
CA GLY A 194 -19.89 19.36 -2.28
C GLY A 194 -19.62 19.55 -0.79
N PHE A 195 -20.01 18.56 0.02
CA PHE A 195 -19.70 18.57 1.45
C PHE A 195 -18.25 18.15 1.69
N VAL A 196 -17.52 18.95 2.47
CA VAL A 196 -16.16 18.64 2.90
C VAL A 196 -16.02 18.84 4.40
N ALA A 197 -15.04 18.16 5.00
CA ALA A 197 -14.58 18.43 6.35
C ALA A 197 -13.21 19.11 6.25
N VAL A 198 -12.96 20.11 7.10
CA VAL A 198 -11.67 20.78 7.23
C VAL A 198 -11.10 20.40 8.59
N ASP A 199 -9.86 19.91 8.67
CA ASP A 199 -9.24 19.61 9.96
C ASP A 199 -8.60 20.84 10.61
N TYR A 200 -8.14 20.70 11.85
CA TYR A 200 -7.45 21.76 12.60
C TYR A 200 -6.15 22.26 11.96
N LYS A 201 -5.62 21.57 10.94
CA LYS A 201 -4.46 22.00 10.14
C LYS A 201 -4.88 22.73 8.85
N GLY A 202 -6.18 22.81 8.57
CA GLY A 202 -6.74 23.39 7.35
C GLY A 202 -6.74 22.45 6.15
N GLU A 203 -6.54 21.15 6.34
CA GLU A 203 -6.61 20.16 5.26
C GLU A 203 -8.05 19.74 4.98
N VAL A 204 -8.37 19.54 3.69
CA VAL A 204 -9.76 19.40 3.22
C VAL A 204 -10.06 17.96 2.82
N TYR A 205 -11.08 17.38 3.42
CA TYR A 205 -11.49 15.99 3.27
C TYR A 205 -12.87 15.93 2.58
N SER A 206 -12.93 15.35 1.38
CA SER A 206 -14.21 15.11 0.71
C SER A 206 -15.03 14.08 1.48
N LEU A 207 -16.21 14.48 1.97
CA LEU A 207 -17.02 13.60 2.83
C LEU A 207 -17.49 12.35 2.10
N SER A 208 -17.97 12.44 0.86
CA SER A 208 -18.40 11.27 0.09
C SER A 208 -17.30 10.22 -0.07
N ARG A 209 -16.06 10.68 -0.20
CA ARG A 209 -14.89 9.82 -0.31
C ARG A 209 -14.52 9.22 1.04
N TRP A 210 -14.36 10.03 2.08
CA TRP A 210 -13.86 9.58 3.39
C TRP A 210 -14.90 8.79 4.21
N THR A 211 -16.20 9.06 4.05
CA THR A 211 -17.27 8.23 4.63
C THR A 211 -17.63 7.04 3.73
N SER A 212 -17.23 7.06 2.45
CA SER A 212 -17.66 6.12 1.41
C SER A 212 -19.18 6.13 1.16
N VAL A 213 -19.85 7.25 1.47
CA VAL A 213 -21.29 7.45 1.30
C VAL A 213 -21.57 8.15 -0.03
N LYS A 214 -22.67 7.75 -0.70
CA LYS A 214 -23.06 8.36 -1.98
C LYS A 214 -23.47 9.82 -1.76
N SER A 215 -23.10 10.70 -2.70
CA SER A 215 -23.43 12.13 -2.61
C SER A 215 -24.94 12.41 -2.46
N LYS A 216 -25.81 11.55 -3.00
CA LYS A 216 -27.26 11.67 -2.84
C LYS A 216 -27.69 11.51 -1.37
N GLU A 217 -27.12 10.54 -0.67
CA GLU A 217 -27.41 10.28 0.73
C GLU A 217 -26.88 11.39 1.64
N LEU A 218 -25.68 11.92 1.33
CA LEU A 218 -25.17 13.12 2.00
C LEU A 218 -26.14 14.31 1.87
N LYS A 219 -26.67 14.57 0.66
CA LYS A 219 -27.64 15.65 0.42
C LYS A 219 -29.00 15.42 1.07
N GLN A 220 -29.35 14.18 1.41
CA GLN A 220 -30.60 13.88 2.10
C GLN A 220 -30.51 14.20 3.59
N ARG A 221 -29.35 14.00 4.21
CA ARG A 221 -29.15 14.22 5.65
C ARG A 221 -28.59 15.61 5.99
N LEU A 222 -27.75 16.14 5.11
CA LEU A 222 -27.14 17.46 5.26
C LEU A 222 -27.95 18.50 4.50
N SER A 223 -28.08 19.71 5.05
CA SER A 223 -28.70 20.84 4.38
C SER A 223 -27.94 21.23 3.11
N GLU A 224 -28.52 22.14 2.31
CA GLU A 224 -27.88 22.62 1.08
C GLU A 224 -26.46 23.12 1.34
N PRO A 225 -25.45 22.65 0.57
CA PRO A 225 -24.05 23.06 0.74
C PRO A 225 -23.87 24.58 0.76
N GLU A 226 -24.71 25.32 0.05
CA GLU A 226 -24.71 26.78 -0.04
C GLU A 226 -24.95 27.49 1.30
N ARG A 227 -25.56 26.81 2.28
CA ARG A 227 -25.80 27.34 3.63
C ARG A 227 -24.63 27.10 4.59
N LEU A 228 -23.65 26.29 4.18
CA LEU A 228 -22.45 26.02 4.96
C LEU A 228 -21.39 27.09 4.68
N PRO A 229 -20.56 27.43 5.68
CA PRO A 229 -19.40 28.28 5.43
C PRO A 229 -18.48 27.62 4.40
N ASP A 230 -17.83 28.45 3.58
CA ASP A 230 -16.82 27.93 2.66
C ASP A 230 -15.52 27.55 3.39
N VAL A 231 -14.63 26.86 2.67
CA VAL A 231 -13.36 26.38 3.22
C VAL A 231 -12.50 27.52 3.79
N GLN A 232 -12.50 28.70 3.17
CA GLN A 232 -11.65 29.81 3.63
C GLN A 232 -12.20 30.41 4.92
N GLN A 233 -13.52 30.59 5.01
CA GLN A 233 -14.19 31.03 6.23
C GLN A 233 -13.90 30.08 7.40
N VAL A 234 -14.00 28.77 7.16
CA VAL A 234 -13.70 27.76 8.19
C VAL A 234 -12.23 27.80 8.61
N LYS A 235 -11.28 27.96 7.67
CA LYS A 235 -9.86 28.11 8.00
C LYS A 235 -9.57 29.34 8.87
N ILE A 236 -10.24 30.46 8.60
CA ILE A 236 -10.11 31.68 9.42
C ILE A 236 -10.57 31.39 10.84
N VAL A 237 -11.74 30.79 11.02
CA VAL A 237 -12.28 30.42 12.35
C VAL A 237 -11.29 29.52 13.10
N ILE A 238 -10.78 28.48 12.45
CA ILE A 238 -9.79 27.55 13.04
C ILE A 238 -8.51 28.30 13.45
N SER A 239 -8.03 29.23 12.62
CA SER A 239 -6.80 29.97 12.91
C SER A 239 -6.94 30.93 14.08
N GLN A 240 -8.12 31.55 14.26
CA GLN A 240 -8.38 32.54 15.31
C GLN A 240 -8.50 31.90 16.69
N SER A 241 -9.07 30.71 16.78
CA SER A 241 -9.22 29.92 18.00
C SER A 241 -7.96 29.11 18.35
N MET A 242 -6.97 29.05 17.46
CA MET A 242 -5.72 28.30 17.62
C MET A 242 -4.77 29.03 18.58
N THR A 243 -4.93 28.79 19.88
CA THR A 243 -4.04 29.34 20.92
C THR A 243 -2.61 28.79 20.78
N ASP A 244 -1.62 29.54 21.26
CA ASP A 244 -0.23 29.08 21.23
C ASP A 244 -0.01 27.84 22.10
N VAL A 245 -0.78 27.68 23.18
CA VAL A 245 -0.81 26.47 24.00
C VAL A 245 -1.20 25.25 23.17
N LEU A 246 -2.25 25.35 22.35
CA LEU A 246 -2.69 24.25 21.49
C LEU A 246 -1.65 23.92 20.42
N LYS A 247 -1.02 24.93 19.80
CA LYS A 247 0.06 24.71 18.82
C LYS A 247 1.23 23.95 19.44
N GLN A 248 1.69 24.39 20.62
CA GLN A 248 2.78 23.73 21.35
C GLN A 248 2.43 22.30 21.75
N HIS A 249 1.19 22.05 22.16
CA HIS A 249 0.71 20.70 22.47
C HIS A 249 0.75 19.79 21.24
N ILE A 250 0.19 20.25 20.12
CA ILE A 250 0.23 19.54 18.83
C ILE A 250 1.67 19.20 18.44
N ASP A 251 2.58 20.18 18.49
CA ASP A 251 3.98 19.99 18.15
C ASP A 251 4.68 18.98 19.08
N THR A 252 4.38 19.03 20.38
CA THR A 252 4.93 18.12 21.37
C THR A 252 4.54 16.67 21.07
N VAL A 253 3.27 16.41 20.75
CA VAL A 253 2.78 15.08 20.37
C VAL A 253 3.51 14.56 19.11
N TYR A 254 3.69 15.41 18.09
CA TYR A 254 4.42 15.02 16.88
C TYR A 254 5.92 14.76 17.13
N GLN A 255 6.58 15.56 17.96
CA GLN A 255 7.98 15.35 18.30
C GLN A 255 8.18 14.08 19.13
N GLN A 256 7.29 13.82 20.09
CA GLN A 256 7.34 12.61 20.90
C GLN A 256 7.21 11.36 20.01
N ARG A 257 6.23 11.33 19.11
CA ARG A 257 6.09 10.28 18.09
C ARG A 257 7.37 10.06 17.29
N LYS A 258 8.01 11.14 16.82
CA LYS A 258 9.25 11.05 16.04
C LYS A 258 10.36 10.39 16.84
N LYS A 259 10.47 10.71 18.13
CA LYS A 259 11.44 10.09 19.07
C LYS A 259 11.12 8.61 19.28
N ASP A 260 9.86 8.26 19.54
CA ASP A 260 9.44 6.88 19.83
C ASP A 260 9.62 5.94 18.63
N TYR A 261 9.41 6.45 17.41
CA TYR A 261 9.60 5.67 16.19
C TYR A 261 11.08 5.54 15.77
N ALA A 262 11.98 6.42 16.24
CA ALA A 262 13.36 6.46 15.78
C ALA A 262 14.16 5.17 16.06
N PRO A 263 14.09 4.54 17.26
CA PRO A 263 14.75 3.25 17.52
C PRO A 263 14.27 2.15 16.58
N LEU A 264 12.96 2.07 16.36
CA LEU A 264 12.34 1.07 15.49
C LEU A 264 12.80 1.25 14.04
N LYS A 265 12.85 2.50 13.55
CA LYS A 265 13.38 2.83 12.22
C LYS A 265 14.84 2.37 12.06
N ARG A 266 15.68 2.57 13.09
CA ARG A 266 17.08 2.09 13.09
C ARG A 266 17.13 0.56 13.06
N THR A 267 16.37 -0.13 13.91
CA THR A 267 16.32 -1.60 13.93
C THR A 267 15.86 -2.19 12.59
N ILE A 268 14.82 -1.63 11.97
CA ILE A 268 14.36 -2.03 10.62
C ILE A 268 15.49 -1.88 9.61
N HIS A 269 16.21 -0.76 9.63
CA HIS A 269 17.30 -0.51 8.71
C HIS A 269 18.46 -1.50 8.91
N THR A 270 18.91 -1.70 10.15
CA THR A 270 19.97 -2.66 10.49
C THR A 270 19.62 -4.08 10.08
N MET A 271 18.41 -4.55 10.40
CA MET A 271 17.93 -5.89 10.01
C MET A 271 17.90 -6.03 8.48
N LYS A 272 17.44 -5.00 7.75
CA LYS A 272 17.42 -5.02 6.29
C LYS A 272 18.82 -5.21 5.71
N THR A 273 19.81 -4.47 6.21
CA THR A 273 21.21 -4.58 5.78
C THR A 273 21.76 -5.97 6.09
N GLN A 274 21.61 -6.44 7.33
CA GLN A 274 22.06 -7.79 7.73
C GLN A 274 21.44 -8.90 6.89
N HIS A 275 20.14 -8.84 6.62
CA HIS A 275 19.44 -9.83 5.79
C HIS A 275 19.93 -9.82 4.35
N ARG A 276 20.25 -8.65 3.81
CA ARG A 276 20.84 -8.53 2.48
C ARG A 276 22.24 -9.15 2.46
N ASP A 277 23.12 -8.76 3.38
CA ASP A 277 24.49 -9.26 3.44
C ASP A 277 24.54 -10.80 3.58
N GLN A 278 23.61 -11.38 4.35
CA GLN A 278 23.46 -12.83 4.45
C GLN A 278 23.03 -13.52 3.14
N ARG A 279 22.13 -12.89 2.37
CA ARG A 279 21.70 -13.43 1.06
C ARG A 279 22.83 -13.34 0.05
N ASP A 280 23.50 -12.19 -0.02
CA ASP A 280 24.63 -11.94 -0.91
C ASP A 280 25.79 -12.92 -0.60
N ALA A 281 26.08 -13.15 0.68
CA ALA A 281 27.11 -14.12 1.10
C ALA A 281 26.74 -15.57 0.74
N LEU A 282 25.48 -15.98 0.94
CA LEU A 282 25.01 -17.32 0.56
C LEU A 282 25.09 -17.52 -0.96
N GLU A 283 24.68 -16.52 -1.73
CA GLU A 283 24.76 -16.57 -3.19
C GLU A 283 26.21 -16.71 -3.67
N GLN A 284 27.13 -15.89 -3.16
CA GLN A 284 28.55 -15.99 -3.49
C GLN A 284 29.13 -17.36 -3.13
N GLN A 285 28.76 -17.89 -1.96
CA GLN A 285 29.18 -19.22 -1.54
C GLN A 285 28.69 -20.30 -2.51
N GLN A 286 27.42 -20.26 -2.92
CA GLN A 286 26.83 -21.22 -3.86
C GLN A 286 27.44 -21.08 -5.26
N GLN A 287 27.71 -19.87 -5.74
CA GLN A 287 28.37 -19.64 -7.04
C GLN A 287 29.81 -20.20 -7.06
N MET A 288 30.61 -19.93 -6.03
CA MET A 288 31.96 -20.50 -5.93
C MET A 288 31.94 -22.02 -5.88
N ARG A 289 31.00 -22.58 -5.10
CA ARG A 289 30.80 -24.02 -4.97
C ARG A 289 30.37 -24.65 -6.29
N TRP A 290 29.44 -24.03 -7.01
CA TRP A 290 28.98 -24.47 -8.33
C TRP A 290 30.13 -24.59 -9.33
N GLN A 291 31.01 -23.58 -9.39
CA GLN A 291 32.18 -23.59 -10.27
C GLN A 291 33.14 -24.75 -9.94
N GLN A 292 33.38 -25.02 -8.66
CA GLN A 292 34.23 -26.13 -8.21
C GLN A 292 33.61 -27.48 -8.56
N GLU A 293 32.33 -27.67 -8.26
CA GLU A 293 31.59 -28.90 -8.57
C GLU A 293 31.51 -29.13 -10.09
N GLU A 294 31.35 -28.07 -10.90
CA GLU A 294 31.36 -28.15 -12.36
C GLU A 294 32.73 -28.57 -12.91
N GLN A 295 33.82 -28.00 -12.39
CA GLN A 295 35.17 -28.41 -12.75
C GLN A 295 35.41 -29.89 -12.42
N GLN A 296 34.94 -30.37 -11.27
CA GLN A 296 35.03 -31.78 -10.89
C GLN A 296 34.23 -32.68 -11.83
N ARG A 297 32.99 -32.30 -12.20
CA ARG A 297 32.16 -33.04 -13.16
C ARG A 297 32.79 -33.09 -14.56
N ILE A 298 33.36 -31.97 -15.03
CA ILE A 298 34.06 -31.89 -16.32
C ILE A 298 35.34 -32.73 -16.30
N ALA A 299 36.07 -32.77 -15.17
CA ALA A 299 37.28 -33.57 -15.03
C ALA A 299 37.02 -35.08 -15.12
N ARG A 300 35.83 -35.55 -14.71
CA ARG A 300 35.41 -36.96 -14.84
C ARG A 300 35.03 -37.37 -16.26
N LEU A 301 34.77 -36.42 -17.16
CA LEU A 301 34.42 -36.74 -18.54
C LEU A 301 35.67 -37.19 -19.33
N PRO A 302 35.62 -38.34 -20.02
CA PRO A 302 36.74 -38.84 -20.81
C PRO A 302 37.07 -37.88 -21.97
N ARG A 303 38.35 -37.54 -22.15
CA ARG A 303 38.85 -36.63 -23.19
C ARG A 303 39.56 -37.38 -24.32
N GLY A 304 39.60 -36.78 -25.52
CA GLY A 304 40.34 -37.30 -26.68
C GLY A 304 39.85 -38.67 -27.18
N LEU A 305 40.74 -39.46 -27.79
CA LEU A 305 40.43 -40.77 -28.39
C LEU A 305 39.86 -41.79 -27.37
N SER A 306 40.16 -41.64 -26.08
CA SER A 306 39.57 -42.45 -25.00
C SER A 306 38.05 -42.26 -24.86
N GLY A 307 37.54 -41.05 -25.15
CA GLY A 307 36.12 -40.73 -25.11
C GLY A 307 35.32 -41.41 -26.22
N ILE A 308 35.95 -41.67 -27.38
CA ILE A 308 35.34 -42.42 -28.48
C ILE A 308 35.14 -43.89 -28.07
N TRP A 309 36.17 -44.50 -27.48
CA TRP A 309 36.08 -45.86 -26.92
C TRP A 309 35.04 -46.00 -25.78
N GLN A 310 34.92 -44.99 -24.91
CA GLN A 310 33.95 -45.02 -23.82
C GLN A 310 32.50 -44.76 -24.24
N ARG A 311 32.27 -44.11 -25.38
CA ARG A 311 30.94 -44.00 -26.00
C ARG A 311 30.45 -45.34 -26.53
N ILE A 312 31.36 -46.15 -27.09
CA ILE A 312 31.06 -47.50 -27.61
C ILE A 312 30.78 -48.47 -26.47
N THR A 313 31.48 -48.35 -25.33
CA THR A 313 31.34 -49.26 -24.17
C THR A 313 30.25 -48.85 -23.17
N GLY A 314 29.49 -47.78 -23.42
CA GLY A 314 28.38 -47.34 -22.56
C GLY A 314 28.78 -46.60 -21.28
N LYS A 315 30.05 -46.64 -20.87
CA LYS A 315 30.58 -45.94 -19.68
C LYS A 315 30.35 -44.42 -19.73
N TYR A 316 30.40 -43.82 -20.91
CA TYR A 316 30.07 -42.41 -21.09
C TYR A 316 28.63 -42.06 -20.68
N ARG A 317 27.66 -42.93 -20.97
CA ARG A 317 26.25 -42.73 -20.61
C ARG A 317 26.06 -42.80 -19.08
N ALA A 318 26.77 -43.71 -18.41
CA ALA A 318 26.75 -43.83 -16.95
C ALA A 318 27.32 -42.58 -16.25
N ILE A 319 28.47 -42.06 -16.70
CA ILE A 319 29.07 -40.82 -16.15
C ILE A 319 28.14 -39.63 -16.37
N LYS A 320 27.50 -39.54 -17.55
CA LYS A 320 26.53 -38.47 -17.84
C LYS A 320 25.32 -38.54 -16.90
N GLN A 321 24.78 -39.74 -16.66
CA GLN A 321 23.64 -39.94 -15.77
C GLN A 321 24.00 -39.59 -14.32
N GLN A 322 25.19 -39.98 -13.85
CA GLN A 322 25.70 -39.58 -12.54
C GLN A 322 25.83 -38.05 -12.42
N ASN A 323 26.45 -37.39 -13.41
CA ASN A 323 26.58 -35.93 -13.41
C ASN A 323 25.22 -35.24 -13.41
N GLN A 324 24.21 -35.79 -14.10
CA GLN A 324 22.84 -35.26 -14.09
C GLN A 324 22.20 -35.39 -12.70
N GLN A 325 22.36 -36.55 -12.05
CA GLN A 325 21.84 -36.75 -10.70
C GLN A 325 22.52 -35.80 -9.70
N GLU A 326 23.85 -35.68 -9.75
CA GLU A 326 24.59 -34.76 -8.88
C GLU A 326 24.17 -33.30 -9.08
N VAL A 327 23.91 -32.86 -10.32
CA VAL A 327 23.38 -31.51 -10.59
C VAL A 327 22.00 -31.33 -9.94
N GLN A 328 21.12 -32.33 -10.03
CA GLN A 328 19.80 -32.26 -9.43
C GLN A 328 19.87 -32.22 -7.90
N ASP A 329 20.72 -33.05 -7.30
CA ASP A 329 20.90 -33.11 -5.85
C ASP A 329 21.51 -31.80 -5.31
N ASN A 330 22.48 -31.22 -6.04
CA ASN A 330 23.09 -29.94 -5.68
C ASN A 330 22.11 -28.77 -5.82
N ASP A 331 21.27 -28.75 -6.87
CA ASP A 331 20.21 -27.75 -7.02
C ASP A 331 19.18 -27.84 -5.89
N ASN A 332 18.77 -29.06 -5.51
CA ASN A 332 17.85 -29.28 -4.40
C ASN A 332 18.46 -28.79 -3.07
N ARG A 333 19.73 -29.13 -2.79
CA ARG A 333 20.43 -28.65 -1.59
C ARG A 333 20.51 -27.13 -1.57
N ASP A 334 20.94 -26.49 -2.65
CA ASP A 334 21.11 -25.04 -2.70
C ASP A 334 19.76 -24.30 -2.58
N ARG A 335 18.68 -24.90 -3.12
CA ARG A 335 17.30 -24.45 -2.91
C ARG A 335 16.89 -24.57 -1.44
N ASP A 336 17.18 -25.68 -0.78
CA ASP A 336 16.88 -25.90 0.63
C ASP A 336 17.66 -24.94 1.55
N GLU A 337 18.93 -24.67 1.26
CA GLU A 337 19.75 -23.68 1.98
C GLU A 337 19.14 -22.27 1.86
N ARG A 338 18.74 -21.86 0.65
CA ARG A 338 18.05 -20.57 0.43
C ARG A 338 16.73 -20.52 1.20
N GLN A 339 15.94 -21.60 1.16
CA GLN A 339 14.66 -21.67 1.86
C GLN A 339 14.86 -21.60 3.39
N ALA A 340 15.88 -22.26 3.93
CA ALA A 340 16.21 -22.19 5.35
C ALA A 340 16.61 -20.77 5.79
N LEU A 341 17.40 -20.05 4.97
CA LEU A 341 17.72 -18.65 5.22
C LEU A 341 16.46 -17.77 5.20
N ILE A 342 15.59 -17.95 4.21
CA ILE A 342 14.30 -17.23 4.11
C ILE A 342 13.47 -17.47 5.36
N ASN A 343 13.31 -18.72 5.80
CA ASN A 343 12.53 -19.07 6.98
C ASN A 343 13.07 -18.38 8.25
N ARG A 344 14.40 -18.36 8.44
CA ARG A 344 15.04 -17.64 9.55
C ARG A 344 14.76 -16.14 9.50
N GLN A 345 14.96 -15.51 8.34
CA GLN A 345 14.70 -14.08 8.14
C GLN A 345 13.22 -13.72 8.35
N LEU A 346 12.29 -14.61 7.98
CA LEU A 346 10.85 -14.43 8.22
C LEU A 346 10.53 -14.43 9.71
N GLN A 347 11.09 -15.36 10.50
CA GLN A 347 10.91 -15.42 11.96
C GLN A 347 11.46 -14.16 12.65
N GLU A 348 12.65 -13.70 12.26
CA GLU A 348 13.24 -12.46 12.79
C GLU A 348 12.37 -11.23 12.48
N ARG A 349 11.85 -11.15 11.25
CA ARG A 349 10.94 -10.07 10.83
C ARG A 349 9.61 -10.11 11.56
N GLN A 350 9.07 -11.29 11.87
CA GLN A 350 7.80 -11.41 12.58
C GLN A 350 7.86 -10.77 13.96
N ARG A 351 8.94 -11.03 14.72
CA ARG A 351 9.18 -10.41 16.03
C ARG A 351 9.26 -8.88 15.95
N LEU A 352 9.91 -8.36 14.90
CA LEU A 352 9.97 -6.91 14.67
C LEU A 352 8.60 -6.35 14.26
N GLN A 353 7.84 -7.09 13.47
CA GLN A 353 6.52 -6.69 12.99
C GLN A 353 5.53 -6.52 14.15
N GLU A 354 5.58 -7.37 15.17
CA GLU A 354 4.77 -7.23 16.38
C GLU A 354 5.02 -5.88 17.07
N ARG A 355 6.30 -5.51 17.26
CA ARG A 355 6.69 -4.21 17.81
C ARG A 355 6.25 -3.03 16.93
N VAL A 356 6.36 -3.16 15.61
CA VAL A 356 5.88 -2.14 14.66
C VAL A 356 4.38 -1.93 14.80
N THR A 357 3.62 -3.02 14.91
CA THR A 357 2.17 -2.98 15.09
C THR A 357 1.83 -2.30 16.41
N GLU A 358 2.47 -2.66 17.52
CA GLU A 358 2.24 -2.06 18.84
C GLU A 358 2.48 -0.53 18.83
N VAL A 359 3.59 -0.07 18.24
CA VAL A 359 3.88 1.37 18.09
C VAL A 359 2.85 2.06 17.20
N ARG A 360 2.37 1.38 16.15
CA ARG A 360 1.32 1.93 15.27
C ARG A 360 -0.02 2.07 15.97
N GLU A 361 -0.43 1.08 16.77
CA GLU A 361 -1.69 1.11 17.52
C GLU A 361 -1.65 2.20 18.60
N ARG A 362 -0.54 2.33 19.34
CA ARG A 362 -0.33 3.46 20.27
C ARG A 362 -0.46 4.80 19.54
N TYR A 363 0.20 4.94 18.40
CA TYR A 363 0.10 6.14 17.60
C TYR A 363 -1.33 6.43 17.11
N HIS A 364 -2.11 5.42 16.72
CA HIS A 364 -3.51 5.61 16.38
C HIS A 364 -4.31 6.14 17.56
N HIS A 365 -4.08 5.59 18.75
CA HIS A 365 -4.71 6.05 19.99
C HIS A 365 -4.34 7.50 20.32
N ASP A 366 -3.05 7.84 20.34
CA ASP A 366 -2.56 9.19 20.66
C ASP A 366 -3.11 10.24 19.69
N MET A 367 -3.21 9.90 18.40
CA MET A 367 -3.79 10.78 17.39
C MET A 367 -5.29 11.01 17.60
N LEU A 368 -6.03 9.99 18.04
CA LEU A 368 -7.45 10.13 18.39
C LEU A 368 -7.63 11.00 19.65
N VAL A 369 -6.75 10.85 20.64
CA VAL A 369 -6.73 11.69 21.84
C VAL A 369 -6.42 13.14 21.48
N LEU A 370 -5.35 13.39 20.73
CA LEU A 370 -4.99 14.74 20.26
C LEU A 370 -6.16 15.42 19.53
N ARG A 371 -6.83 14.69 18.64
CA ARG A 371 -7.99 15.21 17.90
C ARG A 371 -9.15 15.62 18.80
N LYS A 372 -9.39 14.89 19.91
CA LYS A 372 -10.38 15.24 20.93
C LYS A 372 -9.94 16.42 21.79
N GLU A 373 -8.66 16.50 22.14
CA GLU A 373 -8.12 17.62 22.92
C GLU A 373 -8.14 18.92 22.12
N VAL A 374 -7.85 18.86 20.82
CA VAL A 374 -7.98 19.99 19.89
C VAL A 374 -9.36 20.63 19.99
N ARG A 375 -10.44 19.84 20.10
CA ARG A 375 -11.79 20.35 20.31
C ARG A 375 -11.88 21.18 21.59
N HIS A 376 -11.41 20.65 22.72
CA HIS A 376 -11.48 21.31 24.02
C HIS A 376 -10.72 22.66 24.01
N TYR A 377 -9.48 22.67 23.53
CA TYR A 377 -8.70 23.91 23.43
C TYR A 377 -9.32 24.92 22.47
N HIS A 378 -9.89 24.45 21.36
CA HIS A 378 -10.56 25.32 20.40
C HIS A 378 -11.87 25.91 20.97
N GLU A 379 -12.62 25.18 21.79
CA GLU A 379 -13.81 25.71 22.48
C GLU A 379 -13.43 26.82 23.47
N VAL A 380 -12.35 26.63 24.23
CA VAL A 380 -11.82 27.67 25.14
C VAL A 380 -11.39 28.91 24.35
N GLY A 381 -10.71 28.73 23.21
CA GLY A 381 -10.34 29.83 22.31
C GLY A 381 -11.55 30.57 21.73
N GLU A 382 -12.58 29.83 21.27
CA GLU A 382 -13.84 30.42 20.80
C GLU A 382 -14.56 31.22 21.90
N GLN A 383 -14.59 30.71 23.13
CA GLN A 383 -15.21 31.41 24.27
C GLN A 383 -14.46 32.70 24.60
N ALA A 384 -13.12 32.66 24.64
CA ALA A 384 -12.29 33.84 24.87
C ALA A 384 -12.54 34.92 23.79
N LEU A 385 -12.61 34.53 22.51
CA LEU A 385 -12.91 35.45 21.40
C LEU A 385 -14.30 36.08 21.53
N ARG A 386 -15.32 35.31 21.93
CA ARG A 386 -16.68 35.83 22.15
C ARG A 386 -16.73 36.84 23.30
N HIS A 387 -16.00 36.59 24.39
CA HIS A 387 -15.91 37.54 25.50
C HIS A 387 -15.30 38.87 25.05
N VAL A 388 -14.16 38.85 24.36
CA VAL A 388 -13.51 40.07 23.83
C VAL A 388 -14.44 40.84 22.88
N GLN A 389 -15.11 40.14 21.96
CA GLN A 389 -16.05 40.78 21.03
C GLN A 389 -17.26 41.40 21.75
N SER A 390 -17.74 40.78 22.83
CA SER A 390 -18.86 41.31 23.63
C SER A 390 -18.46 42.56 24.42
N GLU A 391 -17.24 42.61 24.96
CA GLU A 391 -16.73 43.79 25.67
C GLU A 391 -16.50 44.97 24.73
N ASP A 392 -15.94 44.73 23.54
CA ASP A 392 -15.77 45.75 22.50
C ASP A 392 -17.13 46.33 22.04
N HIS A 393 -18.18 45.49 21.99
CA HIS A 393 -19.51 45.93 21.58
C HIS A 393 -20.19 46.81 22.64
N VAL A 394 -19.97 46.51 23.93
CA VAL A 394 -20.44 47.32 25.07
C VAL A 394 -19.71 48.67 25.10
N HIS A 395 -18.40 48.69 24.87
CA HIS A 395 -17.63 49.94 24.82
C HIS A 395 -18.01 50.85 23.64
N ARG A 396 -18.31 50.29 22.45
CA ARG A 396 -18.79 51.09 21.31
C ARG A 396 -20.18 51.69 21.52
N HIS A 397 -21.08 51.01 22.24
CA HIS A 397 -22.39 51.58 22.57
C HIS A 397 -22.30 52.69 23.63
N ALA A 398 -21.39 52.57 24.60
CA ALA A 398 -21.16 53.59 25.61
C ALA A 398 -20.64 54.94 25.05
N HIS A 399 -19.91 54.93 23.93
CA HIS A 399 -19.47 56.15 23.23
C HIS A 399 -20.50 56.75 22.25
N SER A 400 -21.62 56.05 22.00
CA SER A 400 -22.69 56.58 21.13
C SER A 400 -23.78 57.37 21.88
N MET A 401 -23.69 57.43 23.21
CA MET A 401 -24.59 58.20 24.08
C MET A 401 -23.85 59.40 24.68
N GLU A 402 -23.34 60.31 23.85
CA GLU A 402 -23.14 61.70 24.30
C GLU A 402 -24.48 62.44 24.26
N PRO A 403 -24.86 63.15 25.33
CA PRO A 403 -26.09 63.93 25.34
C PRO A 403 -25.91 65.13 24.38
N ARG A 404 -26.77 65.22 23.37
CA ARG A 404 -26.95 66.46 22.61
C ARG A 404 -27.50 67.52 23.57
N LEU A 405 -26.64 68.47 23.95
CA LEU A 405 -27.01 69.72 24.60
C LEU A 405 -27.41 70.77 23.55
#